data_AF-A0AA39SBQ6-F1
#
_entry.id   AF-A0AA39SBQ6-F1
#
_cell.length_a   1.000
_cell.length_b   1.000
_cell.length_c   1.000
_cell.angle_alpha   90.00
_cell.angle_beta   90.00
_cell.angle_gamma   90.00
#
_symmetry.space_group_name_H-M   'P 1'
#
loop_
_entity.id
_entity.type
_entity.pdbx_description
1 polymer ?
#
loop_
_entity_poly.entity_id
_entity_poly.type
_entity_poly.pdbx_seq_one_letter_code
_entity_poly.pdbx_strand_id
1 'polypeptide(L)'
;MELKQTQPSISAHKFSFWSSLTKSYLSFYCLVTLCTFMVVLNLQVLHFPTTFTNQQLSLGRQSRCGIVIRCGIAEPSGEPAPMGQKTKYNDGFFEKAFMTLFARKMERFAAPVKSSNLKKKGFFDYDYESFVNVSKRVVQGRSRQQQQDVVREVLLSMLPPGAPAQFRKLFPPTKWAAEFNAALTVPFFHWLVGPSEVVEVEINGEKQRSGVHIKKCRYLENSGCVGMCVNMCKIPTQDFFTNEFGLPLTMIPNFEDMSCEMVYGQVPPPLEEDPVISQPCFAEICSIANPSTNACHKLQA
;
A
#
# COMPACT_ATOMS: atom_id res chain seq x y z
N MET A 1 51.04 27.27 12.13
CA MET A 1 50.32 25.99 12.28
C MET A 1 48.89 26.24 11.86
N GLU A 2 48.59 25.96 10.59
CA GLU A 2 47.27 26.18 9.99
C GLU A 2 46.78 24.82 9.48
N LEU A 3 45.70 24.32 10.08
CA LEU A 3 45.07 23.06 9.75
C LEU A 3 44.23 23.24 8.47
N LYS A 4 44.65 22.59 7.38
CA LYS A 4 43.87 22.45 6.15
C LYS A 4 42.63 21.59 6.38
N GLN A 5 41.47 22.18 6.13
CA GLN A 5 40.17 21.52 6.09
C GLN A 5 39.95 20.93 4.68
N THR A 6 39.95 19.61 4.55
CA THR A 6 39.64 18.90 3.31
C THR A 6 38.13 18.70 3.16
N GLN A 7 37.51 19.32 2.15
CA GLN A 7 36.17 18.98 1.66
C GLN A 7 36.20 17.66 0.85
N PRO A 8 35.21 16.75 0.99
CA PRO A 8 35.10 15.61 0.11
C PRO A 8 34.40 16.01 -1.20
N SER A 9 35.10 15.84 -2.32
CA SER A 9 34.55 15.97 -3.68
C SER A 9 33.52 14.88 -3.94
N ILE A 10 32.26 15.26 -4.17
CA ILE A 10 31.21 14.37 -4.64
C ILE A 10 31.46 14.10 -6.13
N SER A 11 31.90 12.88 -6.44
CA SER A 11 32.24 12.43 -7.80
C SER A 11 31.02 12.43 -8.75
N ALA A 12 31.22 12.97 -9.96
CA ALA A 12 30.27 13.07 -11.05
C ALA A 12 29.63 11.73 -11.47
N HIS A 13 30.20 10.59 -11.08
CA HIS A 13 29.61 9.26 -11.27
C HIS A 13 28.30 9.05 -10.49
N LYS A 14 28.12 9.70 -9.34
CA LYS A 14 26.84 9.66 -8.62
C LYS A 14 25.74 10.34 -9.42
N PHE A 15 26.00 11.45 -10.09
CA PHE A 15 24.95 12.20 -10.83
C PHE A 15 24.42 11.46 -12.07
N SER A 16 25.28 10.72 -12.78
CA SER A 16 24.89 9.90 -13.95
C SER A 16 24.05 8.67 -13.54
N PHE A 17 24.40 8.00 -12.44
CA PHE A 17 23.62 6.92 -11.84
C PHE A 17 22.24 7.41 -11.38
N TRP A 18 22.17 8.63 -10.80
CA TRP A 18 20.92 9.26 -10.36
C TRP A 18 19.96 9.59 -11.51
N SER A 19 20.45 10.02 -12.67
CA SER A 19 19.63 10.25 -13.88
C SER A 19 19.05 8.94 -14.46
N SER A 20 19.80 7.84 -14.36
CA SER A 20 19.35 6.53 -14.85
C SER A 20 18.41 5.82 -13.87
N LEU A 21 18.61 5.98 -12.54
CA LEU A 21 17.71 5.45 -11.51
C LEU A 21 16.41 6.23 -11.42
N THR A 22 16.44 7.57 -11.49
CA THR A 22 15.19 8.36 -11.56
C THR A 22 14.42 7.99 -12.81
N LYS A 23 15.05 7.79 -13.97
CA LYS A 23 14.36 7.31 -15.17
C LYS A 23 13.81 5.88 -15.02
N SER A 24 14.50 4.96 -14.35
CA SER A 24 14.03 3.57 -14.19
C SER A 24 12.93 3.43 -13.12
N TYR A 25 13.00 4.21 -12.04
CA TYR A 25 12.00 4.21 -10.95
C TYR A 25 10.81 5.10 -11.28
N LEU A 26 11.02 6.24 -11.95
CA LEU A 26 9.95 7.01 -12.57
C LEU A 26 9.36 6.25 -13.75
N SER A 27 10.08 5.31 -14.40
CA SER A 27 9.51 4.36 -15.37
C SER A 27 8.80 3.18 -14.71
N PHE A 28 9.06 2.84 -13.45
CA PHE A 28 8.23 1.91 -12.66
C PHE A 28 6.96 2.61 -12.15
N TYR A 29 7.09 3.84 -11.66
CA TYR A 29 5.95 4.72 -11.38
C TYR A 29 5.18 5.04 -12.65
N CYS A 30 5.82 5.33 -13.78
CA CYS A 30 5.18 5.48 -15.08
C CYS A 30 4.69 4.14 -15.63
N LEU A 31 5.26 2.96 -15.35
CA LEU A 31 4.63 1.71 -15.78
C LEU A 31 3.39 1.43 -14.95
N VAL A 32 3.42 1.63 -13.64
CA VAL A 32 2.25 1.37 -12.77
C VAL A 32 1.18 2.47 -12.93
N THR A 33 1.58 3.71 -13.21
CA THR A 33 0.69 4.88 -13.40
C THR A 33 0.34 5.15 -14.88
N LEU A 34 1.21 4.85 -15.85
CA LEU A 34 0.89 4.91 -17.31
C LEU A 34 0.37 3.59 -17.86
N CYS A 35 0.72 2.38 -17.39
CA CYS A 35 0.02 1.18 -17.90
C CYS A 35 -1.44 1.13 -17.43
N THR A 36 -1.77 1.76 -16.30
CA THR A 36 -3.16 1.99 -15.90
C THR A 36 -3.83 3.11 -16.71
N PHE A 37 -3.09 4.15 -17.12
CA PHE A 37 -3.62 5.22 -17.99
C PHE A 37 -3.77 4.82 -19.48
N MET A 38 -2.85 4.01 -20.02
CA MET A 38 -2.81 3.62 -21.43
C MET A 38 -3.78 2.48 -21.77
N VAL A 39 -4.23 1.71 -20.79
CA VAL A 39 -5.29 0.69 -21.00
C VAL A 39 -6.70 1.32 -20.98
N VAL A 40 -6.86 2.51 -20.41
CA VAL A 40 -8.16 3.21 -20.29
C VAL A 40 -8.46 4.14 -21.47
N LEU A 41 -7.46 4.58 -22.24
CA LEU A 41 -7.66 5.48 -23.38
C LEU A 41 -7.41 4.76 -24.70
N ASN A 42 -8.41 3.98 -25.12
CA ASN A 42 -8.54 3.50 -26.49
C ASN A 42 -9.13 4.61 -27.38
N LEU A 43 -8.42 5.74 -27.47
CA LEU A 43 -8.80 6.87 -28.33
C LEU A 43 -7.70 7.10 -29.36
N GLN A 44 -8.11 6.95 -30.62
CA GLN A 44 -7.29 7.12 -31.81
C GLN A 44 -6.56 8.46 -31.78
N VAL A 45 -5.27 8.41 -32.11
CA VAL A 45 -4.39 9.57 -32.25
C VAL A 45 -4.92 10.48 -33.36
N LEU A 46 -5.62 11.55 -33.02
CA LEU A 46 -5.82 12.68 -33.93
C LEU A 46 -4.58 13.58 -33.84
N HIS A 47 -3.78 13.55 -34.92
CA HIS A 47 -2.72 14.52 -35.17
C HIS A 47 -3.33 15.91 -35.40
N PHE A 48 -2.82 16.93 -34.70
CA PHE A 48 -2.87 18.31 -35.20
C PHE A 48 -1.52 19.01 -35.00
N PRO A 49 -1.11 19.86 -35.97
CA PRO A 49 0.27 20.30 -36.12
C PRO A 49 0.63 21.50 -35.25
N THR A 50 1.94 21.60 -35.03
CA THR A 50 2.70 22.64 -34.35
C THR A 50 2.62 23.98 -35.08
N THR A 51 2.19 25.04 -34.39
CA THR A 51 2.66 26.42 -34.69
C THR A 51 2.76 27.25 -33.41
N PHE A 52 3.95 27.81 -33.22
CA PHE A 52 4.35 28.84 -32.25
C PHE A 52 3.57 30.14 -32.44
N THR A 53 3.24 30.84 -31.35
CA THR A 53 3.39 32.29 -31.23
C THR A 53 3.53 32.73 -29.77
N ASN A 54 4.52 33.59 -29.54
CA ASN A 54 4.78 34.36 -28.33
C ASN A 54 3.64 35.34 -28.04
N GLN A 55 3.25 35.48 -26.76
CA GLN A 55 2.85 36.78 -26.22
C GLN A 55 3.04 36.85 -24.71
N GLN A 56 3.68 37.95 -24.32
CA GLN A 56 4.13 38.36 -22.99
C GLN A 56 3.04 39.17 -22.28
N LEU A 57 3.24 39.43 -20.97
CA LEU A 57 2.49 40.30 -20.01
C LEU A 57 1.62 39.49 -19.03
N SER A 58 1.55 39.77 -17.72
CA SER A 58 2.15 40.76 -16.82
C SER A 58 1.94 40.31 -15.36
N LEU A 59 2.61 40.98 -14.42
CA LEU A 59 2.68 40.67 -12.98
C LEU A 59 1.33 40.58 -12.27
N GLY A 60 1.22 39.61 -11.34
CA GLY A 60 0.10 39.54 -10.41
C GLY A 60 0.26 38.52 -9.28
N ARG A 61 0.86 38.96 -8.17
CA ARG A 61 0.57 38.59 -6.77
C ARG A 61 0.74 37.10 -6.36
N GLN A 62 1.83 36.86 -5.63
CA GLN A 62 2.06 35.66 -4.81
C GLN A 62 0.87 35.40 -3.87
N SER A 63 0.15 34.31 -4.13
CA SER A 63 -0.62 33.61 -3.12
C SER A 63 0.10 32.31 -2.83
N ARG A 64 0.74 32.22 -1.65
CA ARG A 64 1.15 30.95 -1.06
C ARG A 64 -0.13 30.21 -0.64
N CYS A 65 -0.79 29.58 -1.60
CA CYS A 65 -1.79 28.56 -1.31
C CYS A 65 -1.03 27.25 -1.13
N GLY A 66 -0.78 26.86 0.12
CA GLY A 66 -0.35 25.51 0.42
C GLY A 66 -1.43 24.55 -0.10
N ILE A 67 -1.12 23.84 -1.17
CA ILE A 67 -1.96 22.75 -1.67
C ILE A 67 -1.82 21.62 -0.63
N VAL A 68 -2.66 21.66 0.40
CA VAL A 68 -2.95 20.45 1.15
C VAL A 68 -3.87 19.66 0.23
N ILE A 69 -3.33 18.62 -0.42
CA ILE A 69 -4.16 17.61 -1.08
C ILE A 69 -4.90 16.87 0.04
N ARG A 70 -5.96 17.49 0.54
CA ARG A 70 -6.80 17.03 1.63
C ARG A 70 -8.06 16.43 1.02
N CYS A 71 -7.92 15.30 0.33
CA CYS A 71 -9.10 14.54 -0.05
C CYS A 71 -8.81 13.05 0.06
N GLY A 72 -9.40 12.46 1.09
CA GLY A 72 -9.38 11.04 1.36
C GLY A 72 -10.45 10.73 2.38
N ILE A 73 -10.47 11.45 3.51
CA ILE A 73 -11.52 11.36 4.53
C ILE A 73 -12.68 12.31 4.21
N ALA A 74 -13.91 11.79 4.30
CA ALA A 74 -15.15 12.54 4.14
C ALA A 74 -15.73 13.07 5.47
N GLU A 75 -15.15 12.65 6.60
CA GLU A 75 -15.53 13.15 7.93
C GLU A 75 -15.26 14.66 8.05
N PRO A 76 -16.15 15.44 8.70
CA PRO A 76 -16.00 16.89 8.83
C PRO A 76 -14.70 17.34 9.53
N SER A 77 -14.18 16.52 10.44
CA SER A 77 -12.93 16.76 11.15
C SER A 77 -11.69 16.62 10.26
N GLY A 78 -11.80 15.88 9.15
CA GLY A 78 -10.65 15.46 8.34
C GLY A 78 -9.74 14.43 9.01
N GLU A 79 -10.17 13.86 10.15
CA GLU A 79 -9.50 12.77 10.87
C GLU A 79 -10.37 11.50 10.80
N PRO A 80 -9.78 10.29 11.02
CA PRO A 80 -10.55 9.06 11.06
C PRO A 80 -11.72 9.11 12.05
N ALA A 81 -12.80 8.40 11.74
CA ALA A 81 -13.93 8.30 12.64
C ALA A 81 -13.51 7.63 13.96
N PRO A 82 -14.18 7.94 15.08
CA PRO A 82 -13.91 7.28 16.36
C PRO A 82 -14.01 5.76 16.30
N MET A 83 -13.45 5.09 17.30
CA MET A 83 -13.56 3.65 17.43
C MET A 83 -15.02 3.18 17.48
N GLY A 84 -15.30 2.05 16.86
CA GLY A 84 -16.65 1.50 16.69
C GLY A 84 -17.45 2.08 15.50
N GLN A 85 -16.93 3.12 14.83
CA GLN A 85 -17.54 3.69 13.63
C GLN A 85 -16.61 3.51 12.42
N LYS A 86 -17.19 3.25 11.25
CA LYS A 86 -16.45 3.21 9.98
C LYS A 86 -16.16 4.62 9.50
N THR A 87 -14.90 4.91 9.20
CA THR A 87 -14.47 6.17 8.61
C THR A 87 -15.01 6.26 7.18
N LYS A 88 -15.66 7.38 6.84
CA LYS A 88 -16.10 7.64 5.46
C LYS A 88 -14.98 8.26 4.65
N TYR A 89 -14.90 7.84 3.39
CA TYR A 89 -13.87 8.29 2.45
C TYR A 89 -14.49 8.86 1.17
N ASN A 90 -13.85 9.88 0.60
CA ASN A 90 -14.18 10.44 -0.71
C ASN A 90 -13.17 9.93 -1.74
N ASP A 91 -13.36 8.68 -2.21
CA ASP A 91 -12.47 8.07 -3.19
C ASP A 91 -12.60 8.75 -4.56
N GLY A 92 -11.48 9.25 -5.07
CA GLY A 92 -11.39 9.83 -6.41
C GLY A 92 -11.38 8.77 -7.52
N PHE A 93 -11.14 9.25 -8.74
CA PHE A 93 -11.12 8.41 -9.93
C PHE A 93 -9.97 7.40 -9.91
N PHE A 94 -8.77 7.82 -9.50
CA PHE A 94 -7.58 6.97 -9.48
C PHE A 94 -7.71 5.87 -8.44
N GLU A 95 -8.21 6.20 -7.25
CA GLU A 95 -8.45 5.26 -6.15
C GLU A 95 -9.44 4.18 -6.58
N LYS A 96 -10.54 4.57 -7.25
CA LYS A 96 -11.51 3.62 -7.85
C LYS A 96 -10.89 2.75 -8.93
N ALA A 97 -10.02 3.29 -9.77
CA ALA A 97 -9.31 2.50 -10.78
C ALA A 97 -8.39 1.44 -10.13
N PHE A 98 -7.62 1.81 -9.11
CA PHE A 98 -6.76 0.88 -8.36
C PHE A 98 -7.58 -0.18 -7.62
N MET A 99 -8.63 0.22 -6.90
CA MET A 99 -9.55 -0.71 -6.24
C MET A 99 -10.11 -1.74 -7.22
N THR A 100 -10.55 -1.29 -8.40
CA THR A 100 -11.08 -2.16 -9.45
C THR A 100 -10.04 -3.13 -9.98
N LEU A 101 -8.82 -2.65 -10.26
CA LEU A 101 -7.73 -3.50 -10.75
C LEU A 101 -7.41 -4.62 -9.76
N PHE A 102 -7.21 -4.27 -8.48
CA PHE A 102 -6.90 -5.24 -7.43
C PHE A 102 -8.05 -6.22 -7.22
N ALA A 103 -9.29 -5.72 -7.11
CA ALA A 103 -10.47 -6.57 -6.96
C ALA A 103 -10.59 -7.59 -8.10
N ARG A 104 -10.40 -7.18 -9.36
CA ARG A 104 -10.49 -8.11 -10.51
C ARG A 104 -9.40 -9.17 -10.52
N LYS A 105 -8.22 -8.87 -9.99
CA LYS A 105 -7.12 -9.84 -9.87
C LYS A 105 -7.40 -10.83 -8.74
N MET A 106 -7.91 -10.35 -7.60
CA MET A 106 -8.37 -11.19 -6.49
C MET A 106 -9.57 -12.07 -6.89
N GLU A 107 -10.48 -11.56 -7.73
CA GLU A 107 -11.67 -12.30 -8.18
C GLU A 107 -11.34 -13.61 -8.88
N ARG A 108 -10.17 -13.72 -9.52
CA ARG A 108 -9.70 -14.95 -10.16
C ARG A 108 -9.52 -16.10 -9.16
N PHE A 109 -9.33 -15.76 -7.89
CA PHE A 109 -9.13 -16.72 -6.80
C PHE A 109 -10.34 -16.76 -5.85
N ALA A 110 -11.29 -15.84 -5.99
CA ALA A 110 -12.43 -15.76 -5.09
C ALA A 110 -13.43 -16.90 -5.32
N ALA A 111 -13.99 -17.45 -4.22
CA ALA A 111 -15.09 -18.40 -4.31
C ALA A 111 -16.26 -17.82 -5.13
N PRO A 112 -16.99 -18.64 -5.92
CA PRO A 112 -18.07 -18.15 -6.77
C PRO A 112 -19.17 -17.46 -5.97
N VAL A 113 -19.80 -16.45 -6.55
CA VAL A 113 -20.89 -15.73 -5.89
C VAL A 113 -22.15 -16.59 -5.93
N LYS A 114 -22.78 -16.84 -4.77
CA LYS A 114 -23.96 -17.72 -4.64
C LYS A 114 -25.29 -17.10 -5.13
N SER A 115 -25.29 -16.13 -6.06
CA SER A 115 -26.52 -15.45 -6.51
C SER A 115 -26.63 -15.31 -8.03
N SER A 116 -27.80 -15.68 -8.55
CA SER A 116 -28.26 -15.56 -9.94
C SER A 116 -28.64 -14.12 -10.36
N ASN A 117 -28.43 -13.11 -9.51
CA ASN A 117 -28.85 -11.72 -9.76
C ASN A 117 -27.74 -10.66 -9.61
N LEU A 118 -26.46 -11.03 -9.66
CA LEU A 118 -25.40 -10.02 -9.78
C LEU A 118 -25.29 -9.55 -11.23
N LYS A 119 -25.82 -8.34 -11.51
CA LYS A 119 -25.36 -7.56 -12.66
C LYS A 119 -23.83 -7.42 -12.55
N LYS A 120 -23.11 -7.73 -13.63
CA LYS A 120 -21.67 -7.44 -13.73
C LYS A 120 -21.49 -5.96 -13.38
N LYS A 121 -20.83 -5.68 -12.25
CA LYS A 121 -20.48 -4.30 -11.87
C LYS A 121 -19.61 -3.71 -12.98
N GLY A 122 -19.94 -2.50 -13.42
CA GLY A 122 -19.12 -1.74 -14.35
C GLY A 122 -17.76 -1.41 -13.73
N PHE A 123 -16.80 -1.01 -14.56
CA PHE A 123 -15.44 -0.68 -14.12
C PHE A 123 -15.38 0.43 -13.05
N PHE A 124 -16.41 1.28 -12.96
CA PHE A 124 -16.48 2.37 -11.98
C PHE A 124 -17.45 2.13 -10.82
N ASP A 125 -18.08 0.94 -10.74
CA ASP A 125 -19.03 0.58 -9.68
C ASP A 125 -18.38 -0.16 -8.51
N TYR A 126 -17.06 -0.33 -8.53
CA TYR A 126 -16.28 -0.90 -7.43
C TYR A 126 -15.95 0.20 -6.42
N ASP A 127 -16.59 0.09 -5.27
CA ASP A 127 -16.24 0.80 -4.05
C ASP A 127 -15.33 -0.07 -3.16
N TYR A 128 -14.84 0.53 -2.07
CA TYR A 128 -13.95 -0.14 -1.14
C TYR A 128 -14.60 -1.36 -0.47
N GLU A 129 -15.91 -1.31 -0.21
CA GLU A 129 -16.63 -2.46 0.35
C GLU A 129 -16.66 -3.63 -0.63
N SER A 130 -16.81 -3.37 -1.93
CA SER A 130 -16.71 -4.40 -2.97
C SER A 130 -15.33 -5.06 -2.99
N PHE A 131 -14.26 -4.27 -2.87
CA PHE A 131 -12.89 -4.79 -2.73
C PHE A 131 -12.75 -5.70 -1.49
N VAL A 132 -13.24 -5.25 -0.33
CA VAL A 132 -13.22 -6.06 0.90
C VAL A 132 -14.06 -7.34 0.74
N ASN A 133 -15.22 -7.27 0.09
CA ASN A 133 -16.07 -8.44 -0.16
C ASN A 133 -15.41 -9.47 -1.07
N VAL A 134 -14.66 -9.03 -2.10
CA VAL A 134 -13.84 -9.94 -2.91
C VAL A 134 -12.79 -10.61 -2.01
N SER A 135 -12.09 -9.85 -1.17
CA SER A 135 -11.08 -10.43 -0.27
C SER A 135 -11.66 -11.47 0.69
N LYS A 136 -12.88 -11.25 1.21
CA LYS A 136 -13.59 -12.23 2.04
C LYS A 136 -13.89 -13.53 1.28
N ARG A 137 -14.18 -13.45 -0.02
CA ARG A 137 -14.37 -14.65 -0.87
C ARG A 137 -13.06 -15.34 -1.22
N VAL A 138 -11.95 -14.61 -1.24
CA VAL A 138 -10.61 -15.22 -1.40
C VAL A 138 -10.26 -16.09 -0.20
N VAL A 139 -10.71 -15.79 1.02
CA VAL A 139 -10.39 -16.65 2.17
C VAL A 139 -11.31 -17.86 2.36
N GLN A 140 -12.46 -17.91 1.68
CA GLN A 140 -13.44 -18.97 1.88
C GLN A 140 -12.91 -20.35 1.48
N GLY A 141 -13.04 -21.31 2.39
CA GLY A 141 -12.64 -22.70 2.15
C GLY A 141 -11.13 -22.93 2.08
N ARG A 142 -10.31 -21.95 2.49
CA ARG A 142 -8.84 -22.04 2.47
C ARG A 142 -8.26 -22.12 3.87
N SER A 143 -7.23 -22.94 4.05
CA SER A 143 -6.36 -22.90 5.23
C SER A 143 -5.60 -21.58 5.30
N ARG A 144 -4.98 -21.30 6.45
CA ARG A 144 -4.16 -20.10 6.64
C ARG A 144 -3.06 -19.98 5.58
N GLN A 145 -2.31 -21.05 5.34
CA GLN A 145 -1.23 -21.07 4.35
C GLN A 145 -1.77 -20.80 2.94
N GLN A 146 -2.86 -21.47 2.56
CA GLN A 146 -3.48 -21.27 1.25
C GLN A 146 -3.98 -19.85 1.03
N GLN A 147 -4.46 -19.17 2.08
CA GLN A 147 -4.83 -17.75 1.99
C GLN A 147 -3.60 -16.89 1.68
N GLN A 148 -2.50 -17.14 2.38
CA GLN A 148 -1.26 -16.38 2.24
C GLN A 148 -0.64 -16.55 0.85
N ASP A 149 -0.57 -17.80 0.35
CA ASP A 149 -0.03 -18.12 -0.97
C ASP A 149 -0.83 -17.44 -2.09
N VAL A 150 -2.17 -17.46 -1.99
CA VAL A 150 -3.03 -16.81 -2.98
C VAL A 150 -2.83 -15.30 -3.00
N VAL A 151 -2.64 -14.66 -1.84
CA VAL A 151 -2.38 -13.23 -1.80
C VAL A 151 -1.01 -12.89 -2.35
N ARG A 152 0.01 -13.70 -2.06
CA ARG A 152 1.34 -13.57 -2.68
C ARG A 152 1.22 -13.61 -4.21
N GLU A 153 0.46 -14.57 -4.75
CA GLU A 153 0.19 -14.66 -6.20
C GLU A 153 -0.54 -13.43 -6.75
N VAL A 154 -1.53 -12.90 -6.01
CA VAL A 154 -2.20 -11.64 -6.39
C VAL A 154 -1.20 -10.49 -6.46
N LEU A 155 -0.33 -10.33 -5.46
CA LEU A 155 0.69 -9.28 -5.41
C LEU A 155 1.69 -9.42 -6.55
N LEU A 156 2.20 -10.64 -6.79
CA LEU A 156 3.09 -10.93 -7.91
C LEU A 156 2.44 -10.60 -9.26
N SER A 157 1.14 -10.88 -9.40
CA SER A 157 0.40 -10.58 -10.64
C SER A 157 0.22 -9.08 -10.93
N MET A 158 0.55 -8.20 -9.98
CA MET A 158 0.60 -6.75 -10.18
C MET A 158 1.92 -6.27 -10.77
N LEU A 159 2.97 -7.10 -10.65
CA LEU A 159 4.28 -6.78 -11.18
C LEU A 159 4.42 -7.23 -12.64
N PRO A 160 5.20 -6.52 -13.46
CA PRO A 160 5.61 -7.02 -14.76
C PRO A 160 6.40 -8.34 -14.64
N PRO A 161 6.35 -9.25 -15.65
CA PRO A 161 7.14 -10.46 -15.64
C PRO A 161 8.64 -10.19 -15.45
N GLY A 162 9.29 -10.96 -14.57
CA GLY A 162 10.71 -10.81 -14.23
C GLY A 162 11.02 -9.69 -13.22
N ALA A 163 10.08 -8.80 -12.92
CA ALA A 163 10.33 -7.67 -12.02
C ALA A 163 10.92 -8.03 -10.65
N PRO A 164 10.49 -9.09 -9.93
CA PRO A 164 11.05 -9.45 -8.61
C PRO A 164 12.56 -9.70 -8.63
N ALA A 165 13.06 -10.44 -9.63
CA ALA A 165 14.48 -10.69 -9.77
C ALA A 165 15.26 -9.40 -10.05
N GLN A 166 14.68 -8.47 -10.82
CA GLN A 166 15.33 -7.20 -11.13
C GLN A 166 15.29 -6.28 -9.89
N PHE A 167 14.22 -6.29 -9.08
CA PHE A 167 14.13 -5.48 -7.86
C PHE A 167 15.20 -5.86 -6.85
N ARG A 168 15.35 -7.16 -6.56
CA ARG A 168 16.39 -7.63 -5.63
C ARG A 168 17.80 -7.23 -6.07
N LYS A 169 18.04 -7.19 -7.39
CA LYS A 169 19.33 -6.78 -7.94
C LYS A 169 19.54 -5.26 -7.91
N LEU A 170 18.49 -4.48 -8.14
CA LEU A 170 18.57 -3.02 -8.29
C LEU A 170 18.41 -2.27 -6.97
N PHE A 171 17.78 -2.89 -5.96
CA PHE A 171 17.44 -2.25 -4.68
C PHE A 171 17.93 -3.11 -3.52
N PRO A 172 19.24 -3.07 -3.19
CA PRO A 172 19.73 -3.71 -1.99
C PRO A 172 19.03 -3.13 -0.75
N PRO A 173 18.81 -3.94 0.30
CA PRO A 173 18.15 -3.51 1.53
C PRO A 173 19.04 -2.52 2.28
N THR A 174 18.92 -1.26 1.92
CA THR A 174 19.66 -0.13 2.49
C THR A 174 18.69 0.78 3.23
N LYS A 175 19.20 1.55 4.20
CA LYS A 175 18.43 2.60 4.87
C LYS A 175 17.71 3.52 3.88
N TRP A 176 18.40 3.96 2.84
CA TRP A 176 17.78 4.81 1.81
C TRP A 176 16.60 4.12 1.12
N ALA A 177 16.73 2.83 0.77
CA ALA A 177 15.62 2.08 0.17
C ALA A 177 14.43 1.95 1.15
N ALA A 178 14.71 1.73 2.43
CA ALA A 178 13.69 1.66 3.47
C ALA A 178 12.94 3.00 3.67
N GLU A 179 13.67 4.10 3.81
CA GLU A 179 13.11 5.44 3.96
C GLU A 179 12.31 5.88 2.73
N PHE A 180 12.81 5.54 1.54
CA PHE A 180 12.12 5.84 0.29
C PHE A 180 10.80 5.06 0.16
N ASN A 181 10.79 3.76 0.48
CA ASN A 181 9.55 2.96 0.45
C ASN A 181 8.54 3.45 1.50
N ALA A 182 9.00 3.86 2.69
CA ALA A 182 8.13 4.48 3.70
C ALA A 182 7.50 5.79 3.18
N ALA A 183 8.32 6.68 2.60
CA ALA A 183 7.84 7.94 2.03
C ALA A 183 6.86 7.76 0.87
N LEU A 184 7.05 6.73 0.05
CA LEU A 184 6.13 6.40 -1.05
C LEU A 184 4.83 5.74 -0.57
N THR A 185 4.90 4.97 0.51
CA THR A 185 3.74 4.23 1.04
C THR A 185 2.60 5.17 1.42
N VAL A 186 2.92 6.28 2.07
CA VAL A 186 1.94 7.25 2.58
C VAL A 186 1.01 7.78 1.48
N PRO A 187 1.48 8.39 0.38
CA PRO A 187 0.60 8.87 -0.68
C PRO A 187 0.04 7.74 -1.55
N PHE A 188 0.80 6.68 -1.82
CA PHE A 188 0.40 5.66 -2.80
C PHE A 188 -0.65 4.68 -2.25
N PHE A 189 -0.50 4.27 -0.99
CA PHE A 189 -1.42 3.32 -0.34
C PHE A 189 -2.47 4.01 0.53
N HIS A 190 -2.57 5.34 0.51
CA HIS A 190 -3.60 6.08 1.25
C HIS A 190 -5.02 5.53 1.01
N TRP A 191 -5.36 5.24 -0.25
CA TRP A 191 -6.67 4.68 -0.60
C TRP A 191 -6.91 3.31 0.02
N LEU A 192 -5.85 2.51 0.19
CA LEU A 192 -5.91 1.13 0.66
C LEU A 192 -5.97 1.07 2.18
N VAL A 193 -5.07 1.78 2.86
CA VAL A 193 -4.90 1.66 4.32
C VAL A 193 -5.42 2.86 5.10
N GLY A 194 -5.73 3.98 4.45
CA GLY A 194 -6.18 5.21 5.10
C GLY A 194 -5.04 6.17 5.43
N PRO A 195 -5.32 7.19 6.26
CA PRO A 195 -4.34 8.20 6.65
C PRO A 195 -3.13 7.59 7.35
N SER A 196 -1.95 8.00 6.92
CA SER A 196 -0.69 7.52 7.46
C SER A 196 0.39 8.61 7.41
N GLU A 197 1.44 8.43 8.20
CA GLU A 197 2.58 9.34 8.25
C GLU A 197 3.90 8.59 8.44
N VAL A 198 4.99 9.17 7.94
CA VAL A 198 6.33 8.60 8.10
C VAL A 198 6.90 8.98 9.46
N VAL A 199 7.23 7.96 10.26
CA VAL A 199 7.79 8.10 11.61
C VAL A 199 9.26 7.65 11.66
N GLU A 200 9.99 8.14 12.66
CA GLU A 200 11.35 7.66 12.95
C GLU A 200 11.26 6.33 13.72
N VAL A 201 12.09 5.37 13.32
CA VAL A 201 12.24 4.08 13.99
C VAL A 201 13.72 3.81 14.21
N GLU A 202 14.02 2.96 15.19
CA GLU A 202 15.39 2.49 15.45
C GLU A 202 15.51 1.02 15.05
N ILE A 203 16.42 0.72 14.12
CA ILE A 203 16.69 -0.65 13.66
C ILE A 203 18.18 -0.92 13.84
N ASN A 204 18.52 -1.94 14.63
CA ASN A 204 19.90 -2.32 14.94
C ASN A 204 20.76 -1.15 15.47
N GLY A 205 20.16 -0.27 16.28
CA GLY A 205 20.84 0.91 16.83
C GLY A 205 20.96 2.10 15.87
N GLU A 206 20.45 1.98 14.63
CA GLU A 206 20.41 3.09 13.67
C GLU A 206 18.99 3.69 13.58
N LYS A 207 18.91 5.00 13.82
CA LYS A 207 17.69 5.79 13.59
C LYS A 207 17.48 6.07 12.11
N GLN A 208 16.28 5.82 11.61
CA GLN A 208 15.90 6.08 10.23
C GLN A 208 14.42 6.39 10.08
N ARG A 209 14.06 7.14 9.04
CA ARG A 209 12.66 7.49 8.73
C ARG A 209 11.97 6.43 7.86
N SER A 210 12.04 5.18 8.30
CA SER A 210 11.52 4.02 7.56
C SER A 210 10.27 3.39 8.18
N GLY A 211 9.72 4.00 9.24
CA GLY A 211 8.41 3.63 9.79
C GLY A 211 7.27 4.38 9.10
N VAL A 212 6.12 3.73 8.97
CA VAL A 212 4.86 4.33 8.56
C VAL A 212 3.80 3.99 9.58
N HIS A 213 3.30 5.02 10.28
CA HIS A 213 2.19 4.90 11.20
C HIS A 213 0.88 5.12 10.45
N ILE A 214 0.03 4.10 10.38
CA ILE A 214 -1.33 4.19 9.85
C ILE A 214 -2.26 4.49 11.02
N LYS A 215 -2.86 5.69 11.04
CA LYS A 215 -3.67 6.18 12.16
C LYS A 215 -4.87 5.28 12.48
N LYS A 216 -5.56 4.83 11.43
CA LYS A 216 -6.66 3.87 11.50
C LYS A 216 -6.74 3.11 10.18
N CYS A 217 -6.43 1.82 10.21
CA CYS A 217 -6.33 0.99 9.03
C CYS A 217 -7.72 0.75 8.41
N ARG A 218 -7.96 1.37 7.26
CA ARG A 218 -9.21 1.26 6.49
C ARG A 218 -9.57 -0.20 6.17
N TYR A 219 -8.58 -1.05 5.92
CA TYR A 219 -8.81 -2.46 5.60
C TYR A 219 -9.22 -3.27 6.83
N LEU A 220 -8.53 -3.07 7.96
CA LEU A 220 -8.87 -3.72 9.22
C LEU A 220 -10.27 -3.28 9.69
N GLU A 221 -10.54 -1.98 9.65
CA GLU A 221 -11.83 -1.38 10.00
C GLU A 221 -12.98 -1.98 9.16
N ASN A 222 -12.84 -2.04 7.83
CA ASN A 222 -13.91 -2.51 6.96
C ASN A 222 -14.03 -4.04 6.89
N SER A 223 -12.93 -4.77 7.05
CA SER A 223 -12.97 -6.23 7.13
C SER A 223 -13.56 -6.70 8.46
N GLY A 224 -13.31 -5.96 9.55
CA GLY A 224 -13.78 -6.26 10.90
C GLY A 224 -13.32 -7.63 11.39
N CYS A 225 -12.15 -8.10 10.93
CA CYS A 225 -11.71 -9.47 11.17
C CYS A 225 -10.19 -9.56 11.32
N VAL A 226 -9.75 -10.06 12.47
CA VAL A 226 -8.33 -10.33 12.78
C VAL A 226 -7.71 -11.26 11.74
N GLY A 227 -8.38 -12.37 11.40
CA GLY A 227 -7.90 -13.31 10.39
C GLY A 227 -7.69 -12.67 9.02
N MET A 228 -8.57 -11.73 8.61
CA MET A 228 -8.40 -10.98 7.36
C MET A 228 -7.17 -10.07 7.43
N CYS A 229 -6.99 -9.33 8.53
CA CYS A 229 -5.81 -8.49 8.70
C CYS A 229 -4.50 -9.30 8.64
N VAL A 230 -4.44 -10.42 9.36
CA VAL A 230 -3.20 -11.22 9.43
C VAL A 230 -2.93 -11.98 8.15
N ASN A 231 -3.92 -12.73 7.63
CA ASN A 231 -3.69 -13.67 6.53
C ASN A 231 -3.84 -13.04 5.15
N MET A 232 -4.51 -11.89 5.02
CA MET A 232 -4.68 -11.19 3.74
C MET A 232 -3.82 -9.94 3.60
N CYS A 233 -3.38 -9.34 4.70
CA CYS A 233 -2.58 -8.11 4.67
C CYS A 233 -1.18 -8.36 5.24
N LYS A 234 -1.06 -8.57 6.56
CA LYS A 234 0.24 -8.62 7.26
C LYS A 234 1.18 -9.67 6.69
N ILE A 235 0.87 -10.96 6.83
CA ILE A 235 1.83 -12.03 6.51
C ILE A 235 2.20 -12.04 5.02
N PRO A 236 1.24 -11.97 4.08
CA PRO A 236 1.59 -11.96 2.66
C PRO A 236 2.39 -10.73 2.24
N THR A 237 2.12 -9.56 2.83
CA THR A 237 2.86 -8.33 2.50
C THR A 237 4.27 -8.37 3.04
N GLN A 238 4.47 -8.83 4.29
CA GLN A 238 5.81 -9.04 4.86
C GLN A 238 6.63 -10.03 4.02
N ASP A 239 6.02 -11.15 3.64
CA ASP A 239 6.65 -12.18 2.81
C ASP A 239 7.00 -11.64 1.40
N PHE A 240 6.06 -10.95 0.75
CA PHE A 240 6.30 -10.33 -0.55
C PHE A 240 7.45 -9.32 -0.50
N PHE A 241 7.44 -8.39 0.46
CA PHE A 241 8.51 -7.38 0.55
C PHE A 241 9.87 -8.02 0.89
N THR A 242 9.88 -8.96 1.84
CA THR A 242 11.13 -9.57 2.31
C THR A 242 11.71 -10.52 1.26
N ASN A 243 10.91 -11.42 0.70
CA ASN A 243 11.40 -12.54 -0.11
C ASN A 243 11.34 -12.27 -1.62
N GLU A 244 10.34 -11.52 -2.11
CA GLU A 244 10.20 -11.19 -3.53
C GLU A 244 10.86 -9.85 -3.89
N PHE A 245 10.58 -8.81 -3.10
CA PHE A 245 11.11 -7.47 -3.35
C PHE A 245 12.54 -7.28 -2.82
N GLY A 246 12.93 -8.02 -1.78
CA GLY A 246 14.26 -7.97 -1.18
C GLY A 246 14.48 -6.84 -0.17
N LEU A 247 13.40 -6.25 0.35
CA LEU A 247 13.44 -5.24 1.39
C LEU A 247 12.63 -5.76 2.58
N PRO A 248 13.28 -6.08 3.72
CA PRO A 248 12.55 -6.52 4.90
C PRO A 248 11.47 -5.53 5.31
N LEU A 249 10.31 -6.05 5.69
CA LEU A 249 9.18 -5.26 6.18
C LEU A 249 8.54 -6.00 7.36
N THR A 250 8.37 -5.30 8.46
CA THR A 250 7.58 -5.75 9.61
C THR A 250 6.30 -4.93 9.68
N MET A 251 5.15 -5.58 9.87
CA MET A 251 3.85 -4.91 10.04
C MET A 251 3.29 -5.24 11.43
N ILE A 252 2.86 -4.22 12.17
CA ILE A 252 2.42 -4.34 13.57
C ILE A 252 1.02 -3.72 13.69
N PRO A 253 -0.04 -4.51 13.46
CA PRO A 253 -1.41 -4.03 13.65
C PRO A 253 -1.72 -3.88 15.13
N ASN A 254 -2.43 -2.81 15.49
CA ASN A 254 -3.07 -2.66 16.78
C ASN A 254 -4.58 -2.88 16.63
N PHE A 255 -5.11 -3.89 17.32
CA PHE A 255 -6.52 -4.27 17.21
C PHE A 255 -7.41 -3.48 18.19
N GLU A 256 -6.84 -2.75 19.14
CA GLU A 256 -7.59 -1.92 20.10
C GLU A 256 -8.02 -0.59 19.48
N ASP A 257 -7.16 0.03 18.67
CA ASP A 257 -7.43 1.33 18.01
C ASP A 257 -7.51 1.23 16.48
N MET A 258 -7.36 0.02 15.92
CA MET A 258 -7.31 -0.28 14.49
C MET A 258 -6.13 0.37 13.74
N SER A 259 -5.12 0.91 14.42
CA SER A 259 -3.90 1.44 13.79
C SER A 259 -2.98 0.31 13.29
N CYS A 260 -1.95 0.65 12.52
CA CYS A 260 -0.94 -0.30 12.08
C CYS A 260 0.39 0.40 11.79
N GLU A 261 1.48 -0.17 12.28
CA GLU A 261 2.83 0.25 11.89
C GLU A 261 3.33 -0.60 10.72
N MET A 262 4.01 0.03 9.77
CA MET A 262 4.82 -0.64 8.76
C MET A 262 6.27 -0.18 8.89
N VAL A 263 7.18 -1.08 9.20
CA VAL A 263 8.58 -0.78 9.46
C VAL A 263 9.46 -1.39 8.36
N TYR A 264 9.83 -0.55 7.39
CA TYR A 264 10.74 -0.96 6.31
C TYR A 264 12.17 -1.07 6.83
N GLY A 265 12.88 -2.10 6.36
CA GLY A 265 14.22 -2.48 6.82
C GLY A 265 14.24 -3.38 8.05
N GLN A 266 13.11 -3.58 8.73
CA GLN A 266 13.02 -4.51 9.86
C GLN A 266 12.61 -5.91 9.38
N VAL A 267 13.39 -6.91 9.77
CA VAL A 267 13.08 -8.32 9.50
C VAL A 267 11.86 -8.73 10.32
N PRO A 268 10.80 -9.24 9.67
CA PRO A 268 9.62 -9.70 10.40
C PRO A 268 9.98 -10.92 11.26
N PRO A 269 9.39 -11.06 12.46
CA PRO A 269 9.60 -12.25 13.26
C PRO A 269 9.02 -13.48 12.55
N PRO A 270 9.53 -14.70 12.87
CA PRO A 270 8.83 -15.94 12.55
C PRO A 270 7.40 -15.89 13.07
N LEU A 271 6.46 -16.54 12.37
CA LEU A 271 5.04 -16.45 12.71
C LEU A 271 4.75 -16.97 14.12
N GLU A 272 5.44 -18.01 14.55
CA GLU A 272 5.30 -18.64 15.87
C GLU A 272 5.73 -17.71 17.01
N GLU A 273 6.61 -16.76 16.72
CA GLU A 273 7.12 -15.75 17.66
C GLU A 273 6.38 -14.41 17.52
N ASP A 274 5.56 -14.26 16.47
CA ASP A 274 4.80 -13.03 16.24
C ASP A 274 3.64 -12.93 17.24
N PRO A 275 3.59 -11.87 18.08
CA PRO A 275 2.52 -11.69 19.07
C PRO A 275 1.12 -11.75 18.47
N VAL A 276 0.99 -11.44 17.17
CA VAL A 276 -0.28 -11.46 16.44
C VAL A 276 -0.95 -12.83 16.49
N ILE A 277 -0.21 -13.94 16.63
CA ILE A 277 -0.78 -15.30 16.65
C ILE A 277 -1.70 -15.51 17.85
N SER A 278 -1.50 -14.75 18.92
CA SER A 278 -2.30 -14.78 20.15
C SER A 278 -3.44 -13.76 20.15
N GLN A 279 -3.72 -13.08 19.04
CA GLN A 279 -4.77 -12.06 19.01
C GLN A 279 -6.17 -12.71 19.01
N PRO A 280 -7.07 -12.40 19.97
CA PRO A 280 -8.46 -12.87 19.95
C PRO A 280 -9.27 -12.19 18.84
N CYS A 281 -10.32 -12.86 18.34
CA CYS A 281 -11.23 -12.21 17.40
C CYS A 281 -12.00 -11.07 18.09
N PHE A 282 -12.54 -10.11 17.32
CA PHE A 282 -13.40 -9.05 17.85
C PHE A 282 -14.72 -9.60 18.38
N ALA A 283 -14.85 -9.78 19.70
CA ALA A 283 -16.02 -10.39 20.34
C ALA A 283 -17.34 -9.70 19.98
N GLU A 284 -17.35 -8.36 19.93
CA GLU A 284 -18.56 -7.56 19.67
C GLU A 284 -19.00 -7.57 18.20
N ILE A 285 -18.10 -7.89 17.26
CA ILE A 285 -18.35 -7.74 15.81
C ILE A 285 -18.37 -9.10 15.10
N CYS A 286 -17.59 -10.06 15.58
CA CYS A 286 -17.43 -11.36 14.94
C CYS A 286 -18.41 -12.36 15.53
N SER A 287 -19.45 -12.72 14.78
CA SER A 287 -20.51 -13.65 15.20
C SER A 287 -20.03 -15.06 15.55
N ILE A 288 -18.82 -15.42 15.13
CA ILE A 288 -18.17 -16.71 15.38
C ILE A 288 -16.98 -16.59 16.35
N ALA A 289 -16.81 -15.43 16.98
CA ALA A 289 -15.83 -15.27 18.05
C ALA A 289 -16.25 -16.14 19.24
N ASN A 290 -15.27 -16.77 19.87
CA ASN A 290 -15.46 -17.44 21.14
C ASN A 290 -14.77 -16.60 22.23
N PRO A 291 -15.53 -15.93 23.12
CA PRO A 291 -14.96 -15.12 24.20
C PRO A 291 -14.08 -15.91 25.17
N SER A 292 -14.23 -17.23 25.22
CA SER A 292 -13.43 -18.11 26.08
C SER A 292 -12.08 -18.49 25.47
N THR A 293 -11.80 -18.12 24.22
CA THR A 293 -10.52 -18.38 23.57
C THR A 293 -9.69 -17.11 23.48
N ASN A 294 -8.42 -17.20 23.87
CA ASN A 294 -7.52 -16.06 23.83
C ASN A 294 -6.97 -15.77 22.42
N ALA A 295 -7.18 -16.65 21.44
CA ALA A 295 -6.68 -16.49 20.07
C ALA A 295 -7.79 -16.71 19.04
N CYS A 296 -7.75 -15.93 17.96
CA CYS A 296 -8.73 -16.04 16.89
C CYS A 296 -8.51 -17.33 16.11
N HIS A 297 -9.55 -18.16 16.00
CA HIS A 297 -9.49 -19.46 15.30
C HIS A 297 -9.05 -19.37 13.82
N LYS A 298 -9.12 -18.19 13.19
CA LYS A 298 -8.60 -17.94 11.83
C LYS A 298 -7.09 -17.79 11.75
N LEU A 299 -6.40 -17.68 12.88
CA LEU A 299 -4.93 -17.60 12.97
C LEU A 299 -4.31 -18.98 13.23
N GLN A 300 -5.11 -19.93 13.65
CA GLN A 300 -4.70 -21.32 13.86
C GLN A 300 -4.48 -22.00 12.50
N ALA A 301 -3.58 -22.99 12.47
CA ALA A 301 -3.14 -23.69 11.26
C ALA A 301 -4.28 -24.46 10.58
#